data_AF-A0A4Q4D654-F1
#
_entry.id   AF-A0A4Q4D654-F1
#
_cell.length_a   1.000
_cell.length_b   1.000
_cell.length_c   1.000
_cell.angle_alpha   90.00
_cell.angle_beta   90.00
_cell.angle_gamma   90.00
#
_symmetry.space_group_name_H-M   'P 1'
#
loop_
_entity.id
_entity.type
_entity.pdbx_description
1 polymer ?
#
loop_
_entity_poly.entity_id
_entity_poly.type
_entity_poly.pdbx_seq_one_letter_code
_entity_poly.pdbx_strand_id
1 'polypeptide(L)'
;MGRYQDHPQRNRDQHQGRAQGEVTPPAATGCGHWAADYLVGSADDRGRGLGPEMLDAVTRLTFTERPDAPYVLVAVVAANRRSWRALEKAGFRIVGSGDAEPDNPVDLPLHHVLRRDRLPGE
;
A
#
# COMPACT_ATOMS: atom_id res chain seq x y z
N MET A 1 -29.70 18.22 -22.19
CA MET A 1 -28.83 19.10 -23.00
C MET A 1 -28.30 20.21 -22.08
N GLY A 2 -27.05 20.12 -21.62
CA GLY A 2 -26.42 21.11 -20.74
C GLY A 2 -24.91 20.87 -20.74
N ARG A 3 -24.16 21.81 -21.31
CA ARG A 3 -22.76 21.68 -21.73
C ARG A 3 -21.81 21.81 -20.53
N TYR A 4 -20.91 20.84 -20.35
CA TYR A 4 -19.74 20.96 -19.48
C TYR A 4 -18.68 21.81 -20.22
N GLN A 5 -18.20 22.87 -19.58
CA GLN A 5 -17.09 23.68 -20.07
C GLN A 5 -15.76 23.07 -19.62
N ASP A 6 -14.88 22.90 -20.60
CA ASP A 6 -13.46 22.55 -20.46
C ASP A 6 -12.69 23.64 -19.72
N HIS A 7 -11.90 23.25 -18.71
CA HIS A 7 -10.75 24.02 -18.25
C HIS A 7 -9.51 23.13 -18.30
N PRO A 8 -8.48 23.49 -19.09
CA PRO A 8 -7.25 22.72 -19.18
C PRO A 8 -6.32 23.07 -18.01
N GLN A 9 -6.03 22.09 -17.15
CA GLN A 9 -4.92 22.19 -16.21
C GLN A 9 -3.64 21.67 -16.87
N ARG A 10 -2.75 22.63 -17.13
CA ARG A 10 -1.42 22.46 -17.70
C ARG A 10 -0.52 21.72 -16.70
N ASN A 11 -0.04 20.56 -17.13
CA ASN A 11 0.94 19.74 -16.44
C ASN A 11 2.35 20.27 -16.76
N ARG A 12 3.23 20.43 -15.75
CA ARG A 12 4.69 20.36 -15.96
C ARG A 12 5.46 20.20 -14.63
N ASP A 13 6.20 19.10 -14.60
CA ASP A 13 7.55 18.97 -14.05
C ASP A 13 7.73 18.79 -12.54
N GLN A 14 7.44 17.58 -12.02
CA GLN A 14 8.22 16.93 -10.95
C GLN A 14 8.21 15.38 -11.08
N HIS A 15 8.47 14.85 -12.28
CA HIS A 15 8.76 13.43 -12.47
C HIS A 15 10.25 13.24 -12.70
N GLN A 16 10.97 12.87 -11.65
CA GLN A 16 12.33 12.34 -11.79
C GLN A 16 12.45 11.02 -11.03
N GLY A 17 12.47 9.94 -11.83
CA GLY A 17 13.11 8.66 -11.52
C GLY A 17 12.39 7.71 -10.57
N ARG A 18 11.27 7.10 -10.97
CA ARG A 18 10.84 5.82 -10.39
C ARG A 18 11.06 4.73 -11.42
N ALA A 19 12.00 3.83 -11.13
CA ALA A 19 12.27 2.67 -11.95
C ALA A 19 10.98 1.85 -12.09
N GLN A 20 10.52 1.70 -13.33
CA GLN A 20 9.52 0.69 -13.70
C GLN A 20 10.27 -0.63 -13.77
N GLY A 21 9.97 -1.55 -12.87
CA GLY A 21 10.45 -2.92 -12.90
C GLY A 21 9.32 -3.83 -12.46
N GLU A 22 9.33 -5.08 -12.89
CA GLU A 22 8.46 -6.13 -12.33
C GLU A 22 8.60 -6.13 -10.80
N VAL A 23 7.48 -6.24 -10.06
CA VAL A 23 7.55 -6.38 -8.59
C VAL A 23 8.04 -7.79 -8.29
N THR A 24 9.36 -7.97 -8.31
CA THR A 24 9.94 -9.13 -7.66
C THR A 24 9.86 -8.87 -6.15
N PRO A 25 9.15 -9.69 -5.36
CA PRO A 25 9.27 -9.61 -3.92
C PRO A 25 10.77 -9.70 -3.58
N PRO A 26 11.28 -8.90 -2.63
CA PRO A 26 12.69 -8.97 -2.28
C PRO A 26 13.05 -10.43 -2.00
N ALA A 27 14.08 -10.94 -2.68
CA ALA A 27 14.56 -12.30 -2.47
C ALA A 27 14.68 -12.52 -0.97
N ALA A 28 14.11 -13.62 -0.47
CA ALA A 28 14.06 -13.99 0.95
C ALA A 28 15.48 -14.02 1.52
N THR A 29 15.94 -12.85 1.94
CA THR A 29 17.13 -12.67 2.75
C THR A 29 16.74 -13.31 4.08
N GLY A 30 17.61 -14.08 4.72
CA GLY A 30 17.30 -14.92 5.89
C GLY A 30 16.73 -14.23 7.14
N CYS A 31 16.20 -13.02 7.05
CA CYS A 31 15.28 -12.39 7.98
C CYS A 31 13.82 -12.60 7.52
N GLY A 32 12.96 -13.14 8.40
CA GLY A 32 11.55 -13.36 8.09
C GLY A 32 10.84 -12.04 7.79
N HIS A 33 10.19 -11.94 6.63
CA HIS A 33 9.30 -10.82 6.31
C HIS A 33 7.85 -11.28 6.38
N TRP A 34 6.96 -10.37 6.76
CA TRP A 34 5.53 -10.64 6.87
C TRP A 34 4.73 -9.73 5.95
N ALA A 35 3.65 -10.27 5.40
CA ALA A 35 2.73 -9.53 4.56
C ALA A 35 1.30 -9.71 5.07
N ALA A 36 0.52 -8.63 4.96
CA ALA A 36 -0.92 -8.65 5.14
C ALA A 36 -1.56 -8.43 3.78
N ASP A 37 -2.51 -9.27 3.41
CA ASP A 37 -3.13 -9.24 2.09
C ASP A 37 -4.40 -8.37 2.08
N TYR A 38 -5.40 -8.72 2.89
CA TYR A 38 -6.60 -7.88 3.04
C TYR A 38 -7.14 -7.84 4.46
N LEU A 39 -7.44 -6.62 4.93
CA LEU A 39 -8.31 -6.35 6.07
C LEU A 39 -9.56 -5.63 5.53
N VAL A 40 -10.71 -6.30 5.60
CA VAL A 40 -11.97 -5.77 5.07
C VAL A 40 -12.95 -5.53 6.21
N GLY A 41 -13.38 -4.28 6.38
CA GLY A 41 -14.43 -3.88 7.33
C GLY A 41 -15.77 -3.63 6.64
N SER A 42 -16.81 -3.31 7.42
CA SER A 42 -18.14 -2.98 6.89
C SER A 42 -18.11 -1.77 5.95
N ALA A 43 -19.02 -1.76 4.97
CA ALA A 43 -19.23 -0.61 4.10
C ALA A 43 -19.70 0.63 4.88
N ASP A 44 -20.47 0.44 5.96
CA ASP A 44 -21.02 1.52 6.80
C ASP A 44 -19.94 2.21 7.65
N ASP A 45 -18.79 1.56 7.83
CA ASP A 45 -17.66 2.05 8.61
C ASP A 45 -16.66 2.89 7.80
N ARG A 46 -16.96 3.10 6.52
CA ARG A 46 -16.12 3.86 5.59
C ARG A 46 -16.06 5.34 5.98
N GLY A 47 -14.89 5.95 5.79
CA GLY A 47 -14.69 7.39 6.03
C GLY A 47 -14.47 7.79 7.50
N ARG A 48 -14.53 6.83 8.43
CA ARG A 48 -14.42 7.08 9.88
C ARG A 48 -13.00 6.97 10.45
N GLY A 49 -12.00 6.70 9.60
CA GLY A 49 -10.61 6.49 10.05
C GLY A 49 -10.28 5.09 10.57
N LEU A 50 -11.28 4.20 10.65
CA LEU A 50 -11.11 2.83 11.18
C LEU A 50 -10.12 1.96 10.37
N GLY A 51 -10.05 2.15 9.05
CA GLY A 51 -9.10 1.39 8.20
C GLY A 51 -7.64 1.57 8.62
N PRO A 52 -7.12 2.81 8.68
CA PRO A 52 -5.80 3.09 9.24
C PRO A 52 -5.57 2.56 10.65
N GLU A 53 -6.55 2.67 11.55
CA GLU A 53 -6.43 2.16 12.93
C GLU A 53 -6.32 0.63 12.97
N MET A 54 -7.13 -0.08 12.19
CA MET A 54 -7.05 -1.54 12.05
C MET A 54 -5.69 -1.97 11.47
N LEU A 55 -5.19 -1.26 10.46
CA LEU A 55 -3.87 -1.53 9.86
C LEU A 55 -2.74 -1.33 10.88
N ASP A 56 -2.79 -0.26 11.68
CA ASP A 56 -1.81 -0.02 12.76
C ASP A 56 -1.86 -1.14 13.80
N ALA A 57 -3.06 -1.49 14.27
CA ALA A 57 -3.26 -2.53 15.28
C ALA A 57 -2.75 -3.91 14.83
N VAL A 58 -3.10 -4.34 13.61
CA VAL A 58 -2.63 -5.62 13.06
C VAL A 58 -1.12 -5.62 12.81
N THR A 59 -0.55 -4.49 12.38
CA THR A 59 0.91 -4.40 12.18
C THR A 59 1.66 -4.51 13.50
N ARG A 60 1.18 -3.85 14.56
CA ARG A 60 1.75 -3.99 15.91
C ARG A 60 1.60 -5.39 16.47
N LEU A 61 0.45 -6.02 16.28
CA LEU A 61 0.23 -7.41 16.65
C LEU A 61 1.23 -8.32 15.93
N THR A 62 1.46 -8.09 14.64
CA THR A 62 2.44 -8.84 13.85
C THR A 62 3.85 -8.71 14.44
N PHE A 63 4.31 -7.50 14.81
CA PHE A 63 5.62 -7.33 15.45
C PHE A 63 5.72 -7.95 16.84
N THR A 64 4.61 -7.96 17.59
CA THR A 64 4.53 -8.61 18.91
C THR A 64 4.64 -10.13 18.78
N GLU A 65 3.88 -10.73 17.86
CA GLU A 65 3.83 -12.17 17.64
C GLU A 65 5.05 -12.70 16.86
N ARG A 66 5.71 -11.83 16.10
CA ARG A 66 6.89 -12.15 15.28
C ARG A 66 8.05 -11.21 15.62
N PRO A 67 8.74 -11.44 16.75
CA PRO A 67 9.83 -10.58 17.16
C PRO A 67 11.03 -10.57 16.20
N ASP A 68 11.11 -11.55 15.30
CA ASP A 68 12.10 -11.66 14.25
C ASP A 68 11.76 -10.84 13.00
N ALA A 69 10.53 -10.32 12.89
CA ALA A 69 10.08 -9.51 11.77
C ALA A 69 10.65 -8.08 11.84
N PRO A 70 11.54 -7.67 10.92
CA PRO A 70 12.08 -6.31 10.91
C PRO A 70 11.13 -5.30 10.25
N TYR A 71 10.16 -5.78 9.46
CA TYR A 71 9.19 -4.97 8.74
C TYR A 71 7.99 -5.79 8.27
N VAL A 72 6.91 -5.09 7.90
CA VAL A 72 5.74 -5.62 7.20
C VAL A 72 5.66 -5.02 5.79
N LEU A 73 5.35 -5.84 4.79
CA LEU A 73 5.12 -5.43 3.41
C LEU A 73 3.65 -5.62 3.01
N VAL A 74 3.13 -4.71 2.18
CA VAL A 74 1.80 -4.84 1.57
C VAL A 74 1.89 -4.39 0.12
N ALA A 75 1.39 -5.21 -0.81
CA ALA A 75 1.21 -4.84 -2.20
C ALA A 75 -0.25 -4.46 -2.45
N VAL A 76 -0.50 -3.35 -3.13
CA VAL A 76 -1.87 -2.93 -3.51
C VAL A 76 -1.89 -2.37 -4.92
N VAL A 77 -2.97 -2.62 -5.65
CA VAL A 77 -3.21 -2.04 -6.97
C VAL A 77 -3.03 -0.52 -6.91
N ALA A 78 -2.17 0.04 -7.76
CA ALA A 78 -1.78 1.45 -7.73
C ALA A 78 -2.96 2.40 -7.98
N ALA A 79 -3.94 1.95 -8.77
CA ALA A 79 -5.19 2.66 -9.02
C ALA A 79 -6.07 2.79 -7.75
N ASN A 80 -5.91 1.90 -6.76
CA ASN A 80 -6.65 1.94 -5.51
C ASN A 80 -6.04 2.94 -4.52
N ARG A 81 -6.20 4.23 -4.86
CA ARG A 81 -5.68 5.36 -4.06
C ARG A 81 -6.18 5.37 -2.62
N ARG A 82 -7.38 4.87 -2.37
CA ARG A 82 -7.92 4.81 -1.01
C ARG A 82 -7.12 3.85 -0.13
N SER A 83 -6.78 2.66 -0.64
CA SER A 83 -6.05 1.65 0.12
C SER A 83 -4.63 2.11 0.46
N TRP A 84 -3.84 2.56 -0.53
CA TRP A 84 -2.46 2.96 -0.22
C TRP A 84 -2.37 4.24 0.60
N ARG A 85 -3.35 5.17 0.52
CA ARG A 85 -3.44 6.30 1.45
C ARG A 85 -3.83 5.89 2.87
N ALA A 86 -4.57 4.80 3.06
CA ALA A 86 -4.85 4.26 4.38
C ALA A 86 -3.60 3.62 5.00
N LEU A 87 -2.82 2.89 4.20
CA LEU A 87 -1.52 2.34 4.59
C LEU A 87 -0.52 3.44 4.98
N GLU A 88 -0.42 4.51 4.20
CA GLU A 88 0.43 5.66 4.55
C GLU A 88 0.04 6.28 5.90
N LYS A 89 -1.27 6.42 6.17
CA LYS A 89 -1.76 6.91 7.48
C LYS A 89 -1.44 5.95 8.63
N ALA A 90 -1.29 4.65 8.34
CA ALA A 90 -0.86 3.63 9.29
C ALA A 90 0.67 3.51 9.42
N GLY A 91 1.44 4.45 8.85
CA GLY A 91 2.89 4.50 8.96
C GLY A 91 3.67 3.71 7.91
N PHE A 92 3.00 3.19 6.88
CA PHE A 92 3.68 2.55 5.75
C PHE A 92 4.22 3.60 4.76
N ARG A 93 5.26 3.24 4.02
CA ARG A 93 5.81 4.04 2.91
C ARG A 93 5.92 3.21 1.64
N ILE A 94 5.65 3.81 0.48
CA ILE A 94 5.90 3.15 -0.82
C ILE A 94 7.41 2.95 -0.97
N VAL A 95 7.81 1.70 -1.20
CA VAL A 95 9.22 1.29 -1.43
C VAL A 95 9.47 0.80 -2.84
N GLY A 96 8.42 0.50 -3.60
CA GLY A 96 8.53 0.03 -4.97
C GLY A 96 7.19 0.09 -5.70
N SER A 97 7.25 -0.02 -7.02
CA SER A 97 6.07 -0.16 -7.87
C SER A 97 6.43 -0.97 -9.10
N GLY A 98 5.50 -1.76 -9.57
CA GLY A 98 5.71 -2.63 -10.72
C GLY A 98 4.45 -3.39 -11.06
N ASP A 99 4.49 -4.08 -12.20
CA ASP A 99 3.41 -4.95 -12.60
C ASP A 99 3.46 -6.25 -11.80
N ALA A 100 2.28 -6.73 -11.40
CA ALA A 100 2.02 -8.02 -10.78
C ALA A 100 0.66 -8.53 -11.29
N GLU A 101 0.51 -9.85 -11.38
CA GLU A 101 -0.78 -10.47 -11.71
C GLU A 101 -1.80 -10.10 -10.61
N PRO A 102 -2.91 -9.43 -10.94
CA PRO A 102 -3.89 -9.03 -9.95
C PRO A 102 -4.74 -10.24 -9.52
N ASP A 103 -5.06 -10.34 -8.22
CA ASP A 103 -5.94 -11.40 -7.70
C ASP A 103 -7.36 -11.31 -8.28
N ASN A 104 -7.78 -10.10 -8.63
CA ASN A 104 -9.04 -9.82 -9.28
C ASN A 104 -8.79 -9.44 -10.74
N PRO A 105 -9.33 -10.18 -11.72
CA PRO A 105 -9.10 -9.94 -13.15
C PRO A 105 -9.53 -8.55 -13.66
N VAL A 106 -10.36 -7.83 -12.88
CA VAL A 106 -10.81 -6.46 -13.20
C VAL A 106 -9.76 -5.41 -12.82
N ASP A 107 -8.85 -5.73 -11.91
CA ASP A 107 -7.84 -4.79 -11.44
C ASP A 107 -6.69 -4.63 -12.43
N LEU A 108 -6.08 -3.45 -12.42
CA LEU A 108 -4.92 -3.15 -13.25
C LEU A 108 -3.65 -3.81 -12.66
N PRO A 109 -2.70 -4.24 -13.50
CA PRO A 109 -1.53 -4.99 -13.05
C PRO A 109 -0.53 -4.16 -12.25
N LEU A 110 -0.54 -2.83 -12.36
CA LEU A 110 0.40 -1.99 -11.63
C LEU A 110 0.07 -1.98 -10.14
N HIS A 111 1.01 -2.41 -9.31
CA HIS A 111 0.93 -2.41 -7.85
C HIS A 111 1.95 -1.45 -7.22
N HIS A 112 1.59 -0.88 -6.08
CA HIS A 112 2.51 -0.25 -5.14
C HIS A 112 2.87 -1.24 -4.04
N VAL A 113 4.17 -1.39 -3.75
CA VAL A 113 4.65 -2.10 -2.56
C VAL A 113 4.93 -1.08 -1.48
N LEU A 114 4.27 -1.24 -0.34
CA LEU A 114 4.41 -0.41 0.84
C LEU A 114 5.05 -1.20 1.99
N ARG A 115 5.91 -0.54 2.76
CA ARG A 115 6.63 -1.12 3.89
C ARG A 115 6.43 -0.30 5.15
N ARG A 116 6.23 -0.96 6.30
CA ARG A 116 6.41 -0.37 7.62
C ARG A 116 7.52 -1.12 8.36
N ASP A 117 8.50 -0.37 8.83
CA ASP A 117 9.58 -0.90 9.67
C ASP A 117 9.10 -1.07 11.11
N ARG A 118 9.65 -2.07 11.80
CA ARG A 118 9.53 -2.16 13.25
C ARG A 118 10.34 -1.02 13.89
N LEU A 119 9.72 -0.27 14.80
CA LEU A 119 10.44 0.72 15.58
C LEU A 119 11.17 0.08 16.77
N PRO A 120 12.32 0.62 17.19
CA PRO A 120 12.97 0.18 18.43
C PRO A 120 12.02 0.34 19.63
N GLY A 121 11.72 -0.76 20.32
CA GLY A 121 10.86 -0.78 21.50
C GLY A 121 9.38 -1.09 21.27
N GLU A 122 8.96 -1.37 20.02
CA GLU A 122 7.68 -2.04 19.71
C GLU A 122 7.78 -3.57 19.84
#